data_AF-A0A355YJ42-F1
#
_entry.id   AF-A0A355YJ42-F1
#
_cell.length_a   1.000
_cell.length_b   1.000
_cell.length_c   1.000
_cell.angle_alpha   90.00
_cell.angle_beta   90.00
_cell.angle_gamma   90.00
#
_symmetry.space_group_name_H-M   'P 1'
#
loop_
_entity.id
_entity.type
_entity.pdbx_description
1 polymer ?
#
loop_
_entity_poly.entity_id
_entity_poly.type
_entity_poly.pdbx_seq_one_letter_code
_entity_poly.pdbx_strand_id
1 'polypeptide(L)' 'MLTDNEIDDRLAQIEAEIPRLRRNMNTFPREFEDRADRLCGEVSDDQQDYVLDRLRAMVQRAGING' A
#
# COMPACT_ATOMS: atom_id res chain seq x y z
N MET A 1 12.76 -0.46 -12.23
CA MET A 1 11.73 0.49 -11.80
C MET A 1 10.46 0.14 -12.53
N LEU A 2 9.35 0.10 -11.79
CA LEU A 2 8.04 -0.18 -12.35
C LEU A 2 7.54 1.00 -13.20
N THR A 3 6.74 0.69 -14.23
CA THR A 3 5.95 1.68 -14.96
C THR A 3 4.72 2.09 -14.15
N ASP A 4 4.11 3.23 -14.48
CA ASP A 4 2.93 3.74 -13.76
C ASP A 4 1.77 2.73 -13.73
N ASN A 5 1.54 2.00 -14.83
CA ASN A 5 0.53 0.94 -14.88
C ASN A 5 0.84 -0.23 -13.94
N GLU A 6 2.11 -0.64 -13.83
CA GLU A 6 2.52 -1.69 -12.91
C GLU A 6 2.41 -1.24 -11.45
N ILE A 7 2.66 0.05 -11.18
CA ILE A 7 2.46 0.65 -9.85
C ILE A 7 0.98 0.61 -9.49
N ASP A 8 0.10 1.03 -10.39
CA ASP A 8 -1.35 1.01 -10.18
C ASP A 8 -1.88 -0.41 -9.97
N ASP A 9 -1.38 -1.39 -10.72
CA ASP A 9 -1.74 -2.80 -10.53
C ASP A 9 -1.32 -3.32 -9.15
N ARG A 10 -0.11 -2.95 -8.67
CA ARG A 10 0.37 -3.33 -7.33
C ARG A 10 -0.42 -2.62 -6.23
N LEU A 11 -0.75 -1.35 -6.41
CA LEU A 11 -1.62 -0.61 -5.50
C LEU A 11 -3.01 -1.25 -5.40
N ALA A 12 -3.60 -1.66 -6.52
CA ALA A 12 -4.89 -2.35 -6.55
C ALA A 12 -4.84 -3.72 -5.84
N GLN A 13 -3.73 -4.46 -5.98
CA GLN A 13 -3.52 -5.72 -5.24
C GLN A 13 -3.46 -5.49 -3.73
N ILE A 14 -2.71 -4.47 -3.28
CA ILE A 14 -2.62 -4.09 -1.87
C ILE A 14 -4.02 -3.72 -1.34
N GLU A 15 -4.78 -2.90 -2.07
CA GLU A 15 -6.14 -2.51 -1.68
C GLU A 15 -7.09 -3.70 -1.56
N ALA A 16 -7.01 -4.66 -2.49
CA ALA A 16 -7.82 -5.88 -2.45
C ALA A 16 -7.48 -6.80 -1.26
N GLU A 17 -6.27 -6.72 -0.72
CA GLU A 17 -5.86 -7.50 0.45
C GLU A 17 -6.29 -6.87 1.79
N ILE A 18 -6.53 -5.56 1.83
CA ILE A 18 -6.92 -4.84 3.06
C ILE A 18 -8.08 -5.53 3.82
N PRO A 19 -9.21 -5.92 3.19
CA PRO A 19 -10.29 -6.59 3.92
C PRO A 19 -9.87 -7.90 4.59
N ARG A 20 -8.95 -8.64 3.97
CA ARG A 20 -8.39 -9.88 4.54
C ARG A 20 -7.45 -9.57 5.69
N LEU A 21 -6.53 -8.62 5.50
CA LEU A 21 -5.58 -8.19 6.54
C LEU A 21 -6.34 -7.67 7.76
N ARG A 22 -7.45 -6.94 7.57
CA ARG A 22 -8.27 -6.38 8.66
C ARG A 22 -8.88 -7.45 9.57
N ARG A 23 -9.00 -8.70 9.12
CA ARG A 23 -9.45 -9.81 9.98
C ARG A 23 -8.47 -10.11 11.10
N ASN A 24 -7.20 -9.73 10.94
CA ASN A 24 -6.16 -9.86 11.96
C ASN A 24 -5.53 -8.51 12.27
N MET A 25 -6.22 -7.69 13.07
CA MET A 25 -5.78 -6.34 13.42
C MET A 25 -4.42 -6.30 14.14
N ASN A 26 -3.98 -7.40 14.76
CA ASN A 26 -2.67 -7.48 15.40
C ASN A 26 -1.52 -7.53 14.40
N THR A 27 -1.74 -8.10 13.21
CA THR A 27 -0.71 -8.20 12.15
C THR A 27 -0.93 -7.21 11.02
N PHE A 28 -2.13 -6.63 10.91
CA PHE A 28 -2.48 -5.70 9.85
C PHE A 28 -1.42 -4.62 9.60
N PRO A 29 -0.95 -3.83 10.61
CA PRO A 29 -0.05 -2.71 10.35
C PRO A 29 1.26 -3.20 9.75
N ARG A 30 1.85 -4.24 10.35
CA ARG A 30 3.11 -4.84 9.89
C ARG A 30 2.99 -5.43 8.49
N GLU A 31 1.91 -6.16 8.22
CA GLU A 31 1.69 -6.77 6.91
C GLU A 31 1.43 -5.73 5.81
N PHE A 32 0.78 -4.62 6.16
CA PHE A 32 0.55 -3.50 5.24
C PHE A 32 1.86 -2.73 5.00
N GLU A 33 2.62 -2.42 6.04
CA GLU A 33 3.94 -1.79 5.97
C GLU A 33 4.92 -2.61 5.13
N ASP A 34 5.01 -3.93 5.34
CA ASP A 34 5.89 -4.81 4.55
C ASP A 34 5.59 -4.74 3.03
N ARG A 35 4.31 -4.59 2.67
CA ARG A 35 3.87 -4.45 1.26
C ARG A 35 4.16 -3.05 0.71
N ALA A 36 3.92 -2.02 1.52
CA ALA A 36 4.22 -0.64 1.19
C ALA A 36 5.72 -0.43 0.95
N ASP A 37 6.56 -0.91 1.86
CA ASP A 37 8.02 -0.82 1.78
C ASP A 37 8.56 -1.54 0.53
N ARG A 38 8.01 -2.73 0.24
CA ARG A 38 8.38 -3.46 -0.97
C ARG A 38 8.04 -2.67 -2.24
N LEU A 39 6.84 -2.09 -2.31
CA LEU A 39 6.44 -1.29 -3.48
C LEU A 39 7.32 -0.03 -3.60
N CYS A 40 7.61 0.65 -2.49
CA CYS A 40 8.48 1.83 -2.48
C CYS A 40 9.91 1.51 -2.96
N GLY A 41 10.42 0.30 -2.67
CA GLY A 41 11.72 -0.17 -3.17
C GLY A 41 11.74 -0.57 -4.66
N GLU A 42 10.58 -0.74 -5.30
CA GLU A 42 10.46 -1.12 -6.72
C GLU A 42 10.23 0.10 -7.65
N VAL A 43 9.94 1.28 -7.09
CA VAL A 43 9.64 2.53 -7.83
C VAL A 43 10.80 3.54 -7.81
N SER A 44 10.75 4.54 -8.68
CA SER A 44 11.67 5.67 -8.66
C SER A 44 11.33 6.68 -7.56
N ASP A 45 12.30 7.50 -7.16
CA ASP A 45 12.11 8.58 -6.17
C ASP A 45 10.99 9.54 -6.59
N ASP A 46 10.89 9.87 -7.88
CA ASP A 46 9.83 10.73 -8.43
C ASP A 46 8.43 10.10 -8.33
N GLN A 47 8.36 8.76 -8.24
CA GLN A 47 7.11 7.99 -8.10
C GLN A 47 6.78 7.65 -6.64
N GLN A 48 7.73 7.78 -5.70
CA GLN A 48 7.51 7.45 -4.30
C GLN A 48 6.41 8.31 -3.68
N ASP A 49 6.39 9.61 -3.96
CA ASP A 49 5.36 10.51 -3.43
C ASP A 49 3.95 10.10 -3.90
N TYR A 50 3.82 9.71 -5.17
CA TYR A 50 2.55 9.18 -5.71
C TYR A 50 2.13 7.89 -4.98
N VAL A 51 3.04 6.94 -4.83
CA VAL A 51 2.77 5.67 -4.14
C VAL A 51 2.36 5.89 -2.68
N LEU A 52 3.09 6.73 -1.96
CA LEU A 52 2.83 7.02 -0.54
C LEU A 52 1.48 7.70 -0.34
N ASP A 53 1.10 8.65 -1.20
CA ASP A 53 -0.22 9.30 -1.14
C ASP A 53 -1.36 8.28 -1.31
N ARG A 54 -1.23 7.38 -2.29
CA ARG A 54 -2.22 6.33 -2.57
C ARG A 54 -2.34 5.34 -1.42
N LEU A 55 -1.22 4.88 -0.87
CA LEU A 55 -1.21 4.00 0.30
C LEU A 55 -1.85 4.66 1.52
N ARG A 56 -1.55 5.94 1.78
CA ARG A 56 -2.15 6.70 2.89
C ARG A 56 -3.67 6.83 2.72
N ALA A 57 -4.14 7.10 1.50
CA ALA A 57 -5.57 7.16 1.20
C ALA A 57 -6.28 5.82 1.47
N MET A 58 -5.63 4.68 1.16
CA MET A 58 -6.18 3.35 1.44
C MET A 58 -6.35 3.09 2.95
N VAL A 59 -5.33 3.43 3.75
CA VAL A 59 -5.35 3.28 5.22
C VAL A 59 -6.46 4.14 5.84
N GLN A 60 -6.58 5.39 5.40
CA GLN A 60 -7.65 6.29 5.86
C GLN A 60 -9.05 5.75 5.51
N ARG A 61 -9.25 5.28 4.28
CA ARG A 61 -10.53 4.65 3.84
C ARG A 61 -10.84 3.37 4.60
N ALA A 62 -9.81 2.61 4.95
CA ALA A 62 -9.96 1.40 5.75
C ALA A 62 -10.39 1.69 7.21
N GLY A 63 -10.47 2.97 7.61
CA GLY A 63 -10.83 3.39 8.96
C GLY A 63 -9.69 3.17 9.96
N ILE A 64 -8.46 3.06 9.46
CA ILE A 64 -7.26 2.83 10.25
C ILE A 64 -6.70 4.21 10.58
N ASN A 65 -7.43 4.96 11.39
CA ASN A 65 -6.88 6.13 12.05
C ASN A 65 -6.34 5.65 13.40
N GLY A 66 -5.01 5.68 13.52
CA GLY A 66 -4.36 5.83 14.82
C GLY A 66 -4.62 7.23 15.37
#